data_AF-A0A4Y2RSC5-F1
#
_entry.id   AF-A0A4Y2RSC5-F1
#
_cell.length_a   1.000
_cell.length_b   1.000
_cell.length_c   1.000
_cell.angle_alpha   90.00
_cell.angle_beta   90.00
_cell.angle_gamma   90.00
#
_symmetry.space_group_name_H-M   'P 1'
#
loop_
_entity.id
_entity.type
_entity.pdbx_description
1 polymer ?
#
loop_
_entity_poly.entity_id
_entity_poly.type
_entity_poly.pdbx_seq_one_letter_code
_entity_poly.pdbx_strand_id
1 'polypeptide(L)'
;MYLLNKRRVNRQESGKKKAKQGKEKMKKQIKNLEKKLKLPEKMNAKLRQRLWRSSKQQSSQESPRTKVSKLLKGTKNVSKTVKKKLLFSELLLSKIKSTYIRSNTAEKRTLKSATSGILEKYRCQGYFTSLTSRWKTNLSYGRTERKIKLEKLREDVKAFVENDMTSRLTAGKKETITRNKQKCQMRLLNDSLKSLHKKFLAAYPFYKDGDLTTKIKFERWVTKKVKVIIHGNEKISQKTVKETVECSKQELLKAFMKSMPTFMQHVNNVNHQHQIINKIKENLQKKEALLHIDFSENFNCKYAEEIH
;
A
#
# COMPACT_ATOMS: atom_id res chain seq x y z
N MET A 1 54.29 -66.64 66.03
CA MET A 1 52.93 -66.55 66.59
C MET A 1 52.09 -65.60 65.75
N TYR A 2 50.87 -66.01 65.45
CA TYR A 2 49.85 -65.27 64.70
C TYR A 2 49.54 -63.90 65.33
N LEU A 3 49.31 -62.88 64.49
CA LEU A 3 48.00 -62.22 64.41
C LEU A 3 47.97 -61.20 63.25
N LEU A 4 47.26 -61.62 62.19
CA LEU A 4 46.80 -60.80 61.06
C LEU A 4 45.96 -59.61 61.54
N ASN A 5 46.51 -58.40 61.57
CA ASN A 5 45.71 -57.19 61.74
C ASN A 5 45.28 -56.64 60.36
N LYS A 6 44.45 -57.41 59.64
CA LYS A 6 43.70 -56.91 58.48
C LYS A 6 42.71 -55.87 59.02
N ARG A 7 43.06 -54.58 58.93
CA ARG A 7 42.13 -53.45 59.16
C ARG A 7 40.92 -53.60 58.23
N ARG A 8 39.88 -54.30 58.69
CA ARG A 8 38.55 -54.32 58.08
C ARG A 8 38.00 -52.92 58.23
N VAL A 9 38.11 -52.10 57.18
CA VAL A 9 37.36 -50.84 57.11
C VAL A 9 35.89 -51.21 57.31
N ASN A 10 35.30 -50.68 58.38
CA ASN A 10 33.97 -51.06 58.80
C ASN A 10 32.99 -50.72 57.67
N ARG A 11 32.28 -51.73 57.14
CA ARG A 11 31.38 -51.60 55.98
C ARG A 11 30.32 -50.51 56.22
N GLN A 12 29.95 -50.29 57.49
CA GLN A 12 29.07 -49.21 57.93
C GLN A 12 29.68 -47.80 57.75
N GLU A 13 30.98 -47.60 57.99
CA GLU A 13 31.65 -46.31 57.81
C GLU A 13 31.76 -45.93 56.33
N SER A 14 32.05 -46.92 55.47
CA SER A 14 32.05 -46.74 54.01
C SER A 14 30.66 -46.37 53.48
N GLY A 15 29.59 -46.99 54.00
CA GLY A 15 28.20 -46.65 53.68
C GLY A 15 27.81 -45.23 54.13
N LYS A 16 28.16 -44.84 55.36
CA LYS A 16 27.94 -43.48 55.88
C LYS A 16 28.67 -42.42 55.05
N LYS A 17 29.91 -42.69 54.62
CA LYS A 17 30.68 -41.79 53.75
C LYS A 17 30.05 -41.63 52.37
N LYS A 18 29.58 -42.72 51.74
CA LYS A 18 28.84 -42.68 50.48
C LYS A 18 27.52 -41.91 50.60
N ALA A 19 26.78 -42.11 51.68
CA ALA A 19 25.54 -41.38 51.95
C ALA A 19 25.79 -39.86 52.12
N LYS A 20 26.85 -39.49 52.85
CA LYS A 20 27.26 -38.08 53.01
C LYS A 20 27.64 -37.44 51.67
N GLN A 21 28.43 -38.13 50.85
CA GLN A 21 28.80 -37.67 49.51
C GLN A 21 27.57 -37.53 48.58
N GLY A 22 26.62 -38.46 48.66
CA GLY A 22 25.34 -38.38 47.93
C GLY A 22 24.52 -37.15 48.35
N LYS A 23 24.40 -36.91 49.66
CA LYS A 23 23.69 -35.73 50.20
C LYS A 23 24.35 -34.41 49.79
N GLU A 24 25.68 -34.36 49.77
CA GLU A 24 26.43 -33.18 49.30
C GLU A 24 26.25 -32.94 47.80
N LYS A 25 26.25 -33.99 46.98
CA LYS A 25 25.93 -33.89 45.55
C LYS A 25 24.52 -33.35 45.31
N MET A 26 23.52 -33.88 46.03
CA MET A 26 22.14 -33.38 45.92
C MET A 26 22.03 -31.91 46.35
N LYS A 27 22.67 -31.52 47.47
CA LYS A 27 22.69 -30.10 47.90
C LYS A 27 23.31 -29.19 46.85
N LYS A 28 24.40 -29.61 46.20
CA LYS A 28 25.02 -28.86 45.09
C LYS A 28 24.08 -28.76 43.89
N GLN A 29 23.37 -29.83 43.54
CA GLN A 29 22.39 -29.84 42.46
C GLN A 29 21.22 -28.89 42.74
N ILE A 30 20.65 -28.93 43.95
CA ILE A 30 19.58 -28.03 44.39
C ILE A 30 20.03 -26.57 44.24
N LYS A 31 21.21 -26.23 44.76
CA LYS A 31 21.77 -24.86 44.66
C LYS A 31 21.98 -24.43 43.20
N ASN A 32 22.38 -25.34 42.33
CA ASN A 32 22.54 -25.04 40.90
C ASN A 32 21.20 -24.86 40.18
N LEU A 33 20.19 -25.64 40.53
CA LEU A 33 18.82 -25.51 40.01
C LEU A 33 18.18 -24.18 40.47
N GLU A 34 18.34 -23.80 41.73
CA GLU A 34 17.90 -22.50 42.25
C GLU A 34 18.55 -21.33 41.50
N LYS A 35 19.85 -21.41 41.22
CA LYS A 35 20.55 -20.39 40.40
C LYS A 35 19.97 -20.34 38.98
N LYS A 36 19.68 -21.49 38.37
CA LYS A 36 19.08 -21.58 37.04
C LYS A 36 17.64 -21.04 37.00
N LEU A 37 16.88 -21.13 38.09
CA LEU A 37 15.51 -20.60 38.19
C LEU A 37 15.45 -19.07 38.37
N LYS A 38 16.45 -18.47 39.04
CA LYS A 38 16.50 -17.01 39.27
C LYS A 38 16.52 -16.17 37.99
N LEU A 39 17.20 -16.63 36.94
CA LEU A 39 17.27 -15.91 35.65
C LEU A 39 15.93 -15.86 34.89
N PRO A 40 15.23 -16.99 34.65
CA PRO A 40 13.92 -16.98 34.02
C PRO A 40 12.86 -16.29 34.87
N GLU A 41 12.92 -16.35 36.20
CA GLU A 41 12.02 -15.56 37.07
C GLU A 41 12.20 -14.05 36.84
N LYS A 42 13.45 -13.56 36.83
CA LYS A 42 13.76 -12.16 36.51
C LYS A 42 13.31 -11.78 35.10
N MET A 43 13.48 -12.68 34.13
CA MET A 43 13.03 -12.46 32.75
C MET A 43 11.50 -12.39 32.66
N ASN A 44 10.79 -13.30 33.33
CA ASN A 44 9.33 -13.31 33.42
C ASN A 44 8.79 -12.05 34.10
N ALA A 45 9.42 -11.57 35.18
CA ALA A 45 9.05 -10.31 35.82
C ALA A 45 9.19 -9.11 34.86
N LYS A 46 10.30 -9.04 34.11
CA LYS A 46 10.52 -8.01 33.07
C LYS A 46 9.47 -8.10 31.96
N LEU A 47 9.15 -9.31 31.50
CA LEU A 47 8.14 -9.53 30.45
C LEU A 47 6.74 -9.12 30.93
N ARG A 48 6.35 -9.47 32.17
CA ARG A 48 5.08 -9.03 32.79
C ARG A 48 5.01 -7.50 32.87
N GLN A 49 6.09 -6.84 33.27
CA GLN A 49 6.12 -5.38 33.35
C GLN A 49 6.05 -4.71 31.97
N ARG A 50 6.71 -5.28 30.95
CA ARG A 50 6.57 -4.84 29.55
C ARG A 50 5.15 -5.01 29.03
N LEU A 51 4.52 -6.16 29.31
CA LEU A 51 3.13 -6.44 28.96
C LEU A 51 2.17 -5.42 29.60
N TRP A 52 2.38 -5.06 30.87
CA TRP A 52 1.57 -4.05 31.55
C TRP A 52 1.73 -2.65 30.93
N ARG A 53 2.96 -2.23 30.63
CA ARG A 53 3.23 -0.96 29.94
C ARG A 53 2.60 -0.93 28.53
N SER A 54 2.73 -2.03 27.79
CA SER A 54 2.11 -2.20 26.47
C SER A 54 0.59 -2.20 26.56
N SER A 55 0.00 -2.83 27.58
CA SER A 55 -1.45 -2.84 27.82
C SER A 55 -1.99 -1.43 28.12
N LYS A 56 -1.27 -0.61 28.89
CA LYS A 56 -1.59 0.82 29.06
C LYS A 56 -1.50 1.60 27.75
N GLN A 57 -0.55 1.28 26.88
CA GLN A 57 -0.48 1.86 25.53
C GLN A 57 -1.59 1.31 24.60
N GLN A 58 -2.09 0.10 24.81
CA GLN A 58 -3.17 -0.52 24.02
C GLN A 58 -4.57 -0.06 24.47
N SER A 59 -4.70 0.41 25.72
CA SER A 59 -5.84 1.17 26.27
C SER A 59 -6.07 2.53 25.57
N SER A 60 -5.23 2.90 24.59
CA SER A 60 -5.34 4.12 23.78
C SER A 60 -6.56 4.17 22.84
N GLN A 61 -7.37 3.10 22.76
CA GLN A 61 -8.68 3.21 22.11
C GLN A 61 -9.66 3.92 23.04
N GLU A 62 -9.82 5.22 22.82
CA GLU A 62 -10.72 6.05 23.59
C GLU A 62 -12.14 5.46 23.64
N SER A 63 -12.68 5.34 24.85
CA SER A 63 -14.07 4.93 25.05
C SER A 63 -15.02 5.84 24.26
N PRO A 64 -16.13 5.31 23.70
CA PRO A 64 -17.15 6.11 23.02
C PRO A 64 -17.61 7.32 23.84
N ARG A 65 -17.71 7.17 25.17
CA ARG A 65 -18.06 8.27 26.08
C ARG A 65 -16.98 9.35 26.16
N THR A 66 -15.71 8.94 26.17
CA THR A 66 -14.56 9.86 26.17
C THR A 66 -14.48 10.62 24.86
N LYS A 67 -14.73 9.96 23.72
CA LYS A 67 -14.78 10.61 22.40
C LYS A 67 -15.86 11.69 22.33
N VAL A 68 -17.08 11.37 22.75
CA VAL A 68 -18.18 12.35 22.79
C VAL A 68 -17.84 13.51 23.73
N SER A 69 -17.25 13.22 24.90
CA SER A 69 -16.82 14.27 25.84
C SER A 69 -15.78 15.22 25.22
N LYS A 70 -14.81 14.68 24.46
CA LYS A 70 -13.82 15.49 23.73
C LYS A 70 -14.45 16.31 22.60
N LEU A 71 -15.37 15.72 21.83
CA LEU A 71 -16.10 16.41 20.76
C LEU A 71 -16.92 17.59 21.28
N LEU A 72 -17.47 17.46 22.50
CA LEU A 72 -18.26 18.50 23.16
C LEU A 72 -17.40 19.43 24.04
N LYS A 73 -16.08 19.31 24.02
CA LYS A 73 -15.18 20.16 24.80
C LYS A 73 -15.16 21.57 24.17
N GLY A 74 -15.55 22.58 24.95
CA GLY A 74 -15.59 23.98 24.50
C GLY A 74 -16.99 24.49 24.10
N THR A 75 -17.98 23.61 23.94
CA THR A 75 -19.37 24.02 23.72
C THR A 75 -20.08 24.30 25.05
N LYS A 76 -20.61 25.52 25.24
CA LYS A 76 -21.43 25.86 26.41
C LYS A 76 -22.85 25.26 26.24
N ASN A 77 -23.39 24.65 27.31
CA ASN A 77 -24.76 24.13 27.44
C ASN A 77 -25.28 23.20 26.31
N VAL A 78 -24.76 21.97 26.25
CA VAL A 78 -25.30 20.91 25.37
C VAL A 78 -26.42 20.13 26.07
N SER A 79 -27.60 20.08 25.44
CA SER A 79 -28.76 19.31 25.91
C SER A 79 -28.45 17.83 26.14
N LYS A 80 -29.02 17.24 27.19
CA LYS A 80 -28.88 15.81 27.55
C LYS A 80 -29.28 14.90 26.38
N THR A 81 -30.29 15.29 25.60
CA THR A 81 -30.78 14.54 24.43
C THR A 81 -29.72 14.45 23.34
N VAL A 82 -29.01 15.54 23.07
CA VAL A 82 -27.94 15.60 22.06
C VAL A 82 -26.76 14.73 22.48
N LYS A 83 -26.37 14.81 23.76
CA LYS A 83 -25.30 13.93 24.32
C LYS A 83 -25.64 12.45 24.15
N LYS A 84 -26.90 12.07 24.40
CA LYS A 84 -27.36 10.68 24.27
C LYS A 84 -27.36 10.22 22.80
N LYS A 85 -27.81 11.05 21.86
CA LYS A 85 -27.79 10.74 20.41
C LYS A 85 -26.36 10.56 19.88
N LEU A 86 -25.44 11.46 20.26
CA LEU A 86 -24.02 11.36 19.89
C LEU A 86 -23.34 10.12 20.47
N LEU A 87 -23.65 9.79 21.72
CA LEU A 87 -23.15 8.56 22.34
C LEU A 87 -23.68 7.31 21.63
N PHE A 88 -24.97 7.31 21.29
CA PHE A 88 -25.60 6.21 20.56
C PHE A 88 -24.95 6.01 19.18
N SER A 89 -24.71 7.08 18.43
CA SER A 89 -24.03 6.98 17.13
C SER A 89 -22.62 6.41 17.27
N GLU A 90 -21.81 6.88 18.22
CA GLU A 90 -20.46 6.36 18.45
C GLU A 90 -20.43 4.89 18.86
N LEU A 91 -21.41 4.45 19.66
CA LEU A 91 -21.56 3.04 20.03
C LEU A 91 -21.88 2.17 18.82
N LEU A 92 -22.83 2.60 17.98
CA LEU A 92 -23.16 1.89 16.73
C LEU A 92 -21.95 1.81 15.81
N LEU A 93 -21.24 2.93 15.61
CA LEU A 93 -20.04 2.98 14.77
C LEU A 93 -18.96 2.00 15.24
N SER A 94 -18.68 1.98 16.55
CA SER A 94 -17.72 1.05 17.15
C SER A 94 -18.13 -0.41 16.90
N LYS A 95 -19.41 -0.73 17.10
CA LYS A 95 -19.94 -2.08 16.86
C LYS A 95 -19.83 -2.48 15.40
N ILE A 96 -20.32 -1.65 14.49
CA ILE A 96 -20.26 -1.88 13.03
C ILE A 96 -18.82 -2.12 12.59
N LYS A 97 -17.87 -1.28 13.03
CA LYS A 97 -16.45 -1.44 12.72
C LYS A 97 -15.90 -2.79 13.20
N SER A 98 -16.21 -3.18 14.44
CA SER A 98 -15.77 -4.47 15.00
C SER A 98 -16.38 -5.68 14.29
N THR A 99 -17.64 -5.59 13.87
CA THR A 99 -18.34 -6.64 13.12
C THR A 99 -17.78 -6.73 11.71
N TYR A 100 -17.58 -5.59 11.05
CA TYR A 100 -17.02 -5.52 9.70
C TYR A 100 -15.60 -6.09 9.61
N ILE A 101 -14.76 -5.87 10.63
CA ILE A 101 -13.40 -6.44 10.65
C ILE A 101 -13.46 -7.97 10.69
N ARG A 102 -14.40 -8.54 11.45
CA ARG A 102 -14.55 -9.98 11.67
C ARG A 102 -15.36 -10.70 10.58
N SER A 103 -16.15 -9.97 9.81
CA SER A 103 -17.10 -10.54 8.85
C SER A 103 -16.46 -11.08 7.58
N ASN A 104 -17.14 -12.04 6.94
CA ASN A 104 -16.73 -12.60 5.65
C ASN A 104 -17.09 -11.67 4.47
N THR A 105 -16.71 -12.03 3.24
CA THR A 105 -16.94 -11.19 2.05
C THR A 105 -18.42 -11.00 1.72
N ALA A 106 -19.28 -12.00 1.98
CA ALA A 106 -20.71 -11.92 1.73
C ALA A 106 -21.41 -10.99 2.72
N GLU A 107 -21.10 -11.13 4.02
CA GLU A 107 -21.58 -10.27 5.10
C GLU A 107 -21.15 -8.81 4.94
N LYS A 108 -19.96 -8.58 4.38
CA LYS A 108 -19.50 -7.23 4.03
C LYS A 108 -20.35 -6.60 2.93
N ARG A 109 -20.80 -7.39 1.96
CA ARG A 109 -21.66 -6.91 0.86
C ARG A 109 -23.06 -6.60 1.35
N THR A 110 -23.66 -7.46 2.18
CA THR A 110 -24.98 -7.19 2.77
C THR A 110 -24.96 -5.94 3.64
N LEU A 111 -23.92 -5.75 4.47
CA LEU A 111 -23.76 -4.53 5.28
C LEU A 111 -23.61 -3.27 4.42
N LYS A 112 -22.90 -3.35 3.29
CA LYS A 112 -22.79 -2.25 2.32
C LYS A 112 -24.13 -1.96 1.63
N SER A 113 -24.87 -3.00 1.24
CA SER A 113 -26.18 -2.86 0.58
C SER A 113 -27.25 -2.26 1.50
N ALA A 114 -27.26 -2.65 2.78
CA ALA A 114 -28.21 -2.14 3.76
C ALA A 114 -28.01 -0.66 4.11
N THR A 115 -26.82 -0.12 3.80
CA THR A 115 -26.43 1.26 4.12
C THR A 115 -26.31 2.16 2.89
N SER A 116 -26.20 1.58 1.68
CA SER A 116 -26.24 2.32 0.41
C SER A 116 -27.60 3.01 0.17
N GLY A 117 -27.59 4.11 -0.58
CA GLY A 117 -28.79 4.93 -0.84
C GLY A 117 -29.03 6.01 0.21
N ILE A 118 -29.27 5.63 1.49
CA ILE A 118 -29.50 6.61 2.56
C ILE A 118 -28.24 7.45 2.80
N LEU A 119 -27.07 6.81 2.87
CA LEU A 119 -25.81 7.51 3.07
C LEU A 119 -25.41 8.39 1.89
N GLU A 120 -25.86 8.04 0.68
CA GLU A 120 -25.62 8.84 -0.54
C GLU A 120 -26.51 10.08 -0.55
N LYS A 121 -27.79 9.94 -0.21
CA LYS A 121 -28.75 11.04 -0.08
C LYS A 121 -28.25 12.13 0.87
N TYR A 122 -27.66 11.74 2.01
CA TYR A 122 -27.14 12.68 3.01
C TYR A 122 -25.63 12.94 2.92
N ARG A 123 -24.96 12.51 1.84
CA ARG A 123 -23.52 12.71 1.60
C ARG A 123 -22.60 12.16 2.70
N CYS A 124 -23.07 11.18 3.47
CA CYS A 124 -22.31 10.50 4.53
C CYS A 124 -21.57 9.25 4.04
N GLN A 125 -21.66 8.92 2.74
CA GLN A 125 -21.01 7.75 2.15
C GLN A 125 -19.48 7.76 2.35
N GLY A 126 -18.84 8.92 2.24
CA GLY A 126 -17.40 9.08 2.50
C GLY A 126 -17.02 8.75 3.96
N TYR A 127 -17.85 9.19 4.90
CA TYR A 127 -17.63 8.90 6.32
C TYR A 127 -17.80 7.41 6.62
N PHE A 128 -18.86 6.79 6.11
CA PHE A 128 -19.11 5.35 6.28
C PHE A 128 -18.04 4.48 5.61
N THR A 129 -17.61 4.83 4.40
CA THR A 129 -16.51 4.13 3.73
C THR A 129 -15.21 4.27 4.50
N SER A 130 -14.93 5.39 5.18
CA SER A 130 -13.75 5.49 6.06
C SER A 130 -13.79 4.51 7.24
N LEU A 131 -14.98 4.12 7.68
CA LEU A 131 -15.21 3.21 8.81
C LEU A 131 -15.18 1.74 8.39
N THR A 132 -15.70 1.43 7.19
CA THR A 132 -15.80 0.07 6.63
C THR A 132 -14.74 -0.21 5.56
N SER A 133 -13.80 0.69 5.31
CA SER A 133 -12.65 0.40 4.44
C SER A 133 -11.46 -0.08 5.26
N ARG A 134 -10.87 -1.20 4.82
CA ARG A 134 -9.41 -1.29 4.84
C ARG A 134 -8.97 -0.49 3.63
N TRP A 135 -8.19 0.57 3.86
CA TRP A 135 -7.56 1.32 2.77
C TRP A 135 -6.99 0.35 1.71
N LYS A 136 -7.22 0.72 0.44
CA LYS A 136 -6.82 0.08 -0.84
C LYS A 136 -7.86 -0.80 -1.54
N THR A 137 -8.87 -0.14 -2.11
CA THR A 137 -9.49 -0.61 -3.36
C THR A 137 -9.35 0.50 -4.38
N ASN A 138 -8.19 0.52 -5.05
CA ASN A 138 -7.92 1.18 -6.34
C ASN A 138 -6.54 0.76 -6.89
N LEU A 139 -5.71 0.08 -6.10
CA LEU A 139 -4.42 -0.49 -6.51
C LEU A 139 -4.49 -2.00 -6.80
N SER A 140 -5.65 -2.52 -7.25
CA SER A 140 -5.78 -3.94 -7.61
C SER A 140 -5.54 -4.15 -9.11
N TYR A 141 -6.15 -3.31 -9.96
CA TYR A 141 -6.09 -3.47 -11.41
C TYR A 141 -4.64 -3.45 -11.95
N GLY A 142 -3.84 -2.45 -11.55
CA GLY A 142 -2.43 -2.37 -11.95
C GLY A 142 -1.50 -3.39 -11.27
N ARG A 143 -1.88 -3.97 -10.12
CA ARG A 143 -1.08 -5.04 -9.48
C ARG A 143 -1.27 -6.36 -10.21
N THR A 144 -2.49 -6.67 -10.64
CA THR A 144 -2.79 -7.90 -11.37
C THR A 144 -2.14 -7.89 -12.74
N GLU A 145 -2.27 -6.81 -13.51
CA GLU A 145 -1.66 -6.70 -14.83
C GLU A 145 -0.12 -6.75 -14.76
N ARG A 146 0.48 -6.05 -13.80
CA ARG A 146 1.94 -6.13 -13.56
C ARG A 146 2.37 -7.53 -13.16
N LYS A 147 1.58 -8.23 -12.34
CA LYS A 147 1.85 -9.61 -11.94
C LYS A 147 1.82 -10.54 -13.16
N ILE A 148 0.80 -10.42 -14.01
CA ILE A 148 0.67 -11.20 -15.26
C ILE A 148 1.86 -10.94 -16.18
N LYS A 149 2.23 -9.67 -16.41
CA LYS A 149 3.39 -9.31 -17.24
C LYS A 149 4.70 -9.88 -16.68
N LEU A 150 4.85 -9.90 -15.36
CA LEU A 150 6.02 -10.46 -14.70
C LEU A 150 6.05 -11.99 -14.76
N GLU A 151 4.90 -12.65 -14.62
CA GLU A 151 4.77 -14.11 -14.78
C GLU A 151 5.13 -14.51 -16.21
N LYS A 152 4.59 -13.81 -17.22
CA LYS A 152 4.95 -14.04 -18.62
C LYS A 152 6.45 -13.84 -18.89
N LEU A 153 7.04 -12.75 -18.38
CA LEU A 153 8.49 -12.53 -18.51
C LEU A 153 9.30 -13.67 -17.89
N ARG A 154 8.87 -14.21 -16.73
CA ARG A 154 9.54 -15.35 -16.10
C ARG A 154 9.43 -16.62 -16.94
N GLU A 155 8.28 -16.85 -17.55
CA GLU A 155 8.06 -17.98 -18.45
C GLU A 155 8.95 -17.87 -19.70
N ASP A 156 8.99 -16.69 -20.34
CA ASP A 156 9.81 -16.46 -21.53
C ASP A 156 11.31 -16.58 -21.22
N VAL A 157 11.77 -16.02 -20.09
CA VAL A 157 13.17 -16.17 -19.65
C VAL A 157 13.49 -17.62 -19.33
N LYS A 158 12.56 -18.34 -18.67
CA LYS A 158 12.74 -19.77 -18.36
C LYS A 158 12.86 -20.59 -19.64
N ALA A 159 11.93 -20.42 -20.58
CA ALA A 159 11.94 -21.12 -21.86
C ALA A 159 13.22 -20.81 -22.67
N PHE A 160 13.66 -19.55 -22.67
CA PHE A 160 14.90 -19.16 -23.34
C PHE A 160 16.12 -19.86 -22.75
N VAL A 161 16.26 -19.89 -21.41
CA VAL A 161 17.42 -20.49 -20.74
C VAL A 161 17.36 -22.03 -20.75
N GLU A 162 16.17 -22.62 -20.80
CA GLU A 162 16.00 -24.08 -20.92
C GLU A 162 16.30 -24.60 -22.33
N ASN A 163 16.40 -23.73 -23.34
CA ASN A 163 16.75 -24.11 -24.70
C ASN A 163 18.20 -24.63 -24.76
N ASP A 164 18.38 -25.76 -25.46
CA ASP A 164 19.67 -26.46 -25.59
C ASP A 164 20.76 -25.62 -26.28
N MET A 165 20.37 -24.60 -27.06
CA MET A 165 21.31 -23.62 -27.63
C MET A 165 21.95 -22.72 -26.57
N THR A 166 21.24 -22.46 -25.46
CA THR A 166 21.68 -21.53 -24.41
C THR A 166 22.22 -22.23 -23.17
N SER A 167 21.79 -23.47 -22.92
CA SER A 167 22.26 -24.29 -21.80
C SER A 167 22.31 -25.77 -22.16
N ARG A 168 23.16 -26.53 -21.50
CA ARG A 168 23.30 -27.98 -21.68
C ARG A 168 22.91 -28.73 -20.41
N LEU A 169 22.21 -29.86 -20.56
CA LEU A 169 21.91 -30.76 -19.45
C LEU A 169 23.19 -31.39 -18.91
N THR A 170 23.23 -31.60 -17.60
CA THR A 170 24.28 -32.42 -17.00
C THR A 170 23.86 -33.89 -17.01
N ALA A 171 24.82 -34.81 -17.13
CA ALA A 171 24.55 -36.25 -17.31
C ALA A 171 24.36 -37.02 -15.99
N GLY A 172 24.71 -36.43 -14.85
CA GLY A 172 24.76 -37.14 -13.57
C GLY A 172 23.39 -37.38 -12.94
N LYS A 173 23.10 -38.62 -12.52
CA LYS A 173 21.84 -38.99 -11.83
C LYS A 173 21.61 -38.23 -10.51
N LYS A 174 22.68 -37.75 -9.87
CA LYS A 174 22.63 -36.97 -8.62
C LYS A 174 22.54 -35.46 -8.87
N GLU A 175 22.72 -35.00 -10.10
CA GLU A 175 22.72 -33.58 -10.48
C GLU A 175 21.29 -33.13 -10.79
N THR A 176 20.42 -33.29 -9.81
CA THR A 176 19.00 -32.96 -9.89
C THR A 176 18.61 -32.02 -8.76
N ILE A 177 17.73 -31.07 -9.04
CA ILE A 177 17.20 -30.12 -8.05
C ILE A 177 15.69 -30.33 -7.93
N THR A 178 15.21 -30.46 -6.70
CA THR A 178 13.78 -30.55 -6.40
C THR A 178 13.30 -29.26 -5.74
N ARG A 179 12.34 -28.57 -6.35
CA ARG A 179 11.65 -27.40 -5.78
C ARG A 179 10.16 -27.46 -6.10
N ASN A 180 9.30 -27.04 -5.17
CA ASN A 180 7.85 -27.07 -5.33
C ASN A 180 7.31 -28.42 -5.81
N LYS A 181 7.87 -29.53 -5.29
CA LYS A 181 7.53 -30.92 -5.68
C LYS A 181 7.82 -31.26 -7.15
N GLN A 182 8.58 -30.43 -7.87
CA GLN A 182 9.07 -30.72 -9.22
C GLN A 182 10.57 -30.99 -9.16
N LYS A 183 10.99 -32.14 -9.69
CA LYS A 183 12.40 -32.54 -9.79
C LYS A 183 12.88 -32.30 -11.22
N CYS A 184 13.95 -31.52 -11.38
CA CYS A 184 14.53 -31.17 -12.67
C CYS A 184 16.02 -31.52 -12.69
N GLN A 185 16.54 -31.93 -13.85
CA GLN A 185 17.97 -32.12 -14.08
C GLN A 185 18.68 -30.75 -14.11
N MET A 186 19.88 -30.66 -13.56
CA MET A 186 20.68 -29.44 -13.62
C MET A 186 21.10 -29.13 -15.06
N ARG A 187 21.16 -27.83 -15.39
CA ARG A 187 21.64 -27.33 -16.68
C ARG A 187 22.80 -26.35 -16.44
N LEU A 188 23.81 -26.39 -17.30
CA LEU A 188 24.93 -25.47 -17.33
C LEU A 188 24.72 -24.48 -18.48
N LEU A 189 24.90 -23.18 -18.20
CA LEU A 189 24.82 -22.16 -19.25
C LEU A 189 26.01 -22.29 -20.20
N ASN A 190 25.76 -22.12 -21.49
CA ASN A 190 26.80 -22.20 -22.53
C ASN A 190 27.63 -20.90 -22.63
N ASP A 191 27.16 -19.80 -22.02
CA ASP A 191 27.76 -18.47 -22.12
C ASP A 191 27.45 -17.66 -20.85
N SER A 192 28.11 -16.51 -20.70
CA SER A 192 27.87 -15.55 -19.62
C SER A 192 26.45 -14.99 -19.67
N LEU A 193 25.89 -14.68 -18.50
CA LEU A 193 24.56 -14.06 -18.40
C LEU A 193 24.45 -12.73 -19.18
N LYS A 194 25.53 -11.96 -19.28
CA LYS A 194 25.55 -10.70 -20.03
C LYS A 194 25.39 -10.93 -21.54
N SER A 195 26.05 -11.94 -22.08
CA SER A 195 25.93 -12.32 -23.50
C SER A 195 24.55 -12.93 -23.78
N LEU A 196 24.10 -13.86 -22.93
CA LEU A 196 22.78 -14.47 -23.04
C LEU A 196 21.65 -13.43 -22.93
N HIS A 197 21.80 -12.41 -22.09
CA HIS A 197 20.83 -11.31 -22.01
C HIS A 197 20.74 -10.52 -23.32
N LYS A 198 21.87 -10.24 -24.00
CA LYS A 198 21.84 -9.60 -25.33
C LYS A 198 21.14 -10.49 -26.36
N LYS A 199 21.43 -11.80 -26.36
CA LYS A 199 20.76 -12.79 -27.22
C LYS A 199 19.25 -12.87 -26.93
N PHE A 200 18.85 -12.81 -25.65
CA PHE A 200 17.46 -12.75 -25.23
C PHE A 200 16.75 -11.50 -25.76
N LEU A 201 17.34 -10.31 -25.60
CA LEU A 201 16.75 -9.07 -26.12
C LEU A 201 16.65 -9.04 -27.65
N ALA A 202 17.54 -9.75 -28.36
CA ALA A 202 17.44 -9.91 -29.82
C ALA A 202 16.31 -10.88 -30.22
N ALA A 203 16.15 -12.00 -29.50
CA ALA A 203 15.09 -12.97 -29.74
C ALA A 203 13.70 -12.48 -29.29
N TYR A 204 13.65 -11.60 -28.28
CA TYR A 204 12.42 -11.01 -27.75
C TYR A 204 12.45 -9.47 -27.80
N PRO A 205 12.29 -8.86 -29.00
CA PRO A 205 12.34 -7.41 -29.17
C PRO A 205 11.35 -6.62 -28.30
N PHE A 206 10.21 -7.24 -27.96
CA PHE A 206 9.20 -6.67 -27.06
C PHE A 206 9.77 -6.21 -25.71
N TYR A 207 10.79 -6.90 -25.18
CA TYR A 207 11.43 -6.55 -23.91
C TYR A 207 12.58 -5.55 -24.04
N LYS A 208 13.04 -5.28 -25.26
CA LYS A 208 14.15 -4.34 -25.54
C LYS A 208 13.65 -2.90 -25.64
N ASP A 209 12.67 -2.68 -26.51
CA ASP A 209 12.15 -1.34 -26.79
C ASP A 209 10.90 -1.03 -25.94
N GLY A 210 10.44 -2.01 -25.15
CA GLY A 210 9.17 -1.96 -24.46
C GLY A 210 7.99 -1.91 -25.43
N ASP A 211 6.80 -1.67 -24.88
CA ASP A 211 5.52 -1.59 -25.59
C ASP A 211 5.39 -0.30 -26.45
N LEU A 212 6.50 0.27 -26.94
CA LEU A 212 6.57 1.58 -27.60
C LEU A 212 6.10 1.55 -29.07
N THR A 213 6.20 0.40 -29.72
CA THR A 213 5.74 0.17 -31.10
C THR A 213 4.26 -0.16 -31.19
N THR A 214 3.63 -0.47 -30.06
CA THR A 214 2.22 -0.83 -30.00
C THR A 214 1.35 0.36 -30.37
N LYS A 215 0.44 0.13 -31.31
CA LYS A 215 -0.54 1.11 -31.74
C LYS A 215 -1.57 1.32 -30.64
N ILE A 216 -1.84 2.58 -30.32
CA ILE A 216 -2.90 3.00 -29.41
C ILE A 216 -3.89 3.85 -30.19
N LYS A 217 -5.18 3.65 -29.88
CA LYS A 217 -6.26 4.53 -30.29
C LYS A 217 -6.60 5.49 -29.15
N PHE A 218 -6.58 6.78 -29.42
CA PHE A 218 -6.99 7.81 -28.47
C PHE A 218 -7.79 8.91 -29.17
N GLU A 219 -8.56 9.66 -28.41
CA GLU A 219 -9.40 10.74 -28.93
C GLU A 219 -8.78 12.08 -28.55
N ARG A 220 -8.79 13.03 -29.49
CA ARG A 220 -8.34 14.40 -29.25
C ARG A 220 -9.29 15.41 -29.86
N TRP A 221 -9.37 16.59 -29.26
CA TRP A 221 -10.11 17.72 -29.82
C TRP A 221 -9.26 18.43 -30.87
N VAL A 222 -9.79 18.58 -32.08
CA VAL A 222 -9.12 19.27 -33.19
C VAL A 222 -10.09 20.24 -33.84
N THR A 223 -9.63 21.46 -34.09
CA THR A 223 -10.37 22.45 -34.85
C THR A 223 -10.16 22.23 -36.35
N LYS A 224 -11.22 21.83 -37.06
CA LYS A 224 -11.20 21.62 -38.51
C LYS A 224 -11.99 22.73 -39.21
N LYS A 225 -11.52 23.17 -40.38
CA LYS A 225 -12.26 24.07 -41.27
C LYS A 225 -13.26 23.23 -42.07
N VAL A 226 -14.55 23.46 -41.84
CA VAL A 226 -15.66 22.76 -42.50
C VAL A 226 -16.41 23.76 -43.36
N LYS A 227 -16.63 23.44 -44.64
CA LYS A 227 -17.53 24.21 -45.50
C LYS A 227 -18.97 23.97 -45.02
N VAL A 228 -19.65 25.04 -44.61
CA VAL A 228 -21.05 25.00 -44.20
C VAL A 228 -21.82 25.92 -45.14
N ILE A 229 -22.85 25.39 -45.78
CA ILE A 229 -23.78 26.19 -46.58
C ILE A 229 -24.72 26.89 -45.60
N ILE A 230 -24.61 28.21 -45.51
CA ILE A 230 -25.50 29.03 -44.69
C ILE A 230 -26.21 29.96 -45.67
N HIS A 231 -27.54 29.81 -45.80
CA HIS A 231 -28.37 30.60 -46.71
C HIS A 231 -27.85 30.61 -48.16
N GLY A 232 -27.58 29.43 -48.73
CA GLY A 232 -27.17 29.27 -50.13
C GLY A 232 -25.72 29.66 -50.46
N ASN A 233 -24.97 30.25 -49.52
CA ASN A 233 -23.58 30.65 -49.72
C ASN A 233 -22.61 29.71 -48.98
N GLU A 234 -21.54 29.29 -49.65
CA GLU A 234 -20.45 28.52 -49.03
C GLU A 234 -19.65 29.41 -48.06
N LYS A 235 -19.74 29.13 -46.75
CA LYS A 235 -18.87 29.76 -45.74
C LYS A 235 -17.97 28.71 -45.09
N ILE A 236 -16.70 29.06 -44.90
CA ILE A 236 -15.75 28.23 -44.16
C ILE A 236 -15.94 28.51 -42.67
N SER A 237 -16.50 27.54 -41.94
CA SER A 237 -16.64 27.60 -40.49
C SER A 237 -15.58 26.75 -39.81
N GLN A 238 -14.99 27.24 -38.73
CA GLN A 238 -14.16 26.40 -37.86
C GLN A 238 -15.08 25.61 -36.91
N LYS A 239 -14.90 24.29 -36.83
CA LYS A 239 -15.61 23.42 -35.89
C LYS A 239 -14.62 22.58 -35.11
N THR A 240 -14.76 22.56 -33.79
CA THR A 240 -13.98 21.69 -32.91
C THR A 240 -14.65 20.31 -32.88
N VAL A 241 -13.95 19.30 -33.37
CA VAL A 241 -14.45 17.93 -33.47
C VAL A 241 -13.54 17.00 -32.67
N LYS A 242 -14.13 15.99 -32.05
CA LYS A 242 -13.40 14.91 -31.40
C LYS A 242 -12.96 13.91 -32.47
N GLU A 243 -11.65 13.83 -32.69
CA GLU A 243 -11.04 12.94 -33.68
C GLU A 243 -10.39 11.76 -32.98
N THR A 244 -10.71 10.55 -33.43
CA THR A 244 -10.00 9.33 -33.03
C THR A 244 -8.74 9.19 -33.87
N VAL A 245 -7.59 9.16 -33.19
CA VAL A 245 -6.27 9.01 -33.80
C VAL A 245 -5.68 7.68 -33.37
N GLU A 246 -5.12 6.96 -34.33
CA GLU A 246 -4.30 5.77 -34.08
C GLU A 246 -2.83 6.14 -34.31
N CYS A 247 -2.01 6.04 -33.27
CA CYS A 247 -0.56 6.27 -33.38
C CYS A 247 0.23 5.29 -32.50
N SER A 248 1.53 5.21 -32.71
CA SER A 248 2.41 4.45 -31.83
C SER A 248 2.58 5.15 -30.47
N LYS A 249 2.82 4.37 -29.40
CA LYS A 249 3.16 4.95 -28.08
C LYS A 249 4.34 5.90 -28.13
N GLN A 250 5.32 5.62 -28.99
CA GLN A 250 6.48 6.48 -29.18
C GLN A 250 6.09 7.86 -29.74
N GLU A 251 5.22 7.91 -30.75
CA GLU A 251 4.73 9.18 -31.31
C GLU A 251 3.89 9.95 -30.30
N LEU A 252 3.04 9.24 -29.53
CA LEU A 252 2.26 9.85 -28.46
C LEU A 252 3.16 10.49 -27.39
N LEU A 253 4.22 9.78 -26.97
CA LEU A 253 5.21 10.30 -26.02
C LEU A 253 5.92 11.53 -26.57
N LYS A 254 6.33 11.52 -27.85
CA LYS A 254 6.95 12.69 -28.49
C LYS A 254 6.00 13.90 -28.49
N ALA A 255 4.73 13.69 -28.85
CA ALA A 255 3.72 14.75 -28.84
C ALA A 255 3.50 15.30 -27.42
N PHE A 256 3.40 14.43 -26.43
CA PHE A 256 3.26 14.79 -25.02
C PHE A 256 4.44 15.64 -24.54
N MET A 257 5.67 15.16 -24.76
CA MET A 257 6.89 15.88 -24.39
C MET A 257 7.00 17.23 -25.09
N LYS A 258 6.49 17.38 -26.31
CA LYS A 258 6.42 18.66 -27.01
C LYS A 258 5.42 19.63 -26.38
N SER A 259 4.27 19.15 -25.91
CA SER A 259 3.24 19.99 -25.25
C SER A 259 3.52 20.31 -23.78
N MET A 260 4.38 19.50 -23.14
CA MET A 260 4.64 19.58 -21.71
C MET A 260 5.17 20.95 -21.23
N PRO A 261 6.15 21.58 -21.91
CA PRO A 261 6.70 22.86 -21.43
C PRO A 261 5.65 23.95 -21.37
N THR A 262 4.82 24.08 -22.42
CA THR A 262 3.74 25.08 -22.47
C THR A 262 2.71 24.86 -21.37
N PHE A 263 2.31 23.60 -21.14
CA PHE A 263 1.39 23.27 -20.06
C PHE A 263 1.98 23.61 -18.68
N MET A 264 3.23 23.24 -18.43
CA MET A 264 3.89 23.51 -17.15
C MET A 264 4.07 25.02 -16.92
N GLN A 265 4.38 25.78 -17.97
CA GLN A 265 4.45 27.23 -17.91
C GLN A 265 3.09 27.83 -17.53
N HIS A 266 2.01 27.36 -18.14
CA HIS A 266 0.66 27.79 -17.79
C HIS A 266 0.32 27.50 -16.32
N VAL A 267 0.56 26.26 -15.86
CA VAL A 267 0.33 25.87 -14.45
C VAL A 267 1.15 26.74 -13.49
N ASN A 268 2.41 27.02 -13.83
CA ASN A 268 3.26 27.88 -13.03
C ASN A 268 2.72 29.32 -12.98
N ASN A 269 2.29 29.86 -14.12
CA ASN A 269 1.72 31.21 -14.19
C ASN A 269 0.45 31.32 -13.33
N VAL A 270 -0.45 30.33 -13.41
CA VAL A 270 -1.68 30.29 -12.59
C VAL A 270 -1.33 30.27 -11.10
N ASN A 271 -0.43 29.38 -10.69
CA ASN A 271 0.00 29.29 -9.29
C ASN A 271 0.65 30.61 -8.81
N HIS A 272 1.50 31.20 -9.64
CA HIS A 272 2.16 32.46 -9.33
C HIS A 272 1.16 33.62 -9.21
N GLN A 273 0.20 33.72 -10.12
CA GLN A 273 -0.88 34.71 -10.06
C GLN A 273 -1.71 34.58 -8.79
N HIS A 274 -2.11 33.36 -8.41
CA HIS A 274 -2.82 33.13 -7.15
C HIS A 274 -2.00 33.55 -5.93
N GLN A 275 -0.70 33.25 -5.91
CA GLN A 275 0.18 33.66 -4.82
C GLN A 275 0.28 35.19 -4.71
N ILE A 276 0.44 35.88 -5.84
CA ILE A 276 0.49 37.35 -5.88
C ILE A 276 -0.83 37.94 -5.38
N ILE A 277 -1.96 37.47 -5.89
CA ILE A 277 -3.29 37.95 -5.49
C ILE A 277 -3.52 37.78 -3.99
N ASN A 278 -3.11 36.64 -3.43
CA ASN A 278 -3.23 36.42 -1.99
C ASN A 278 -2.37 37.39 -1.18
N LYS A 279 -1.12 37.64 -1.61
CA LYS A 279 -0.26 38.65 -0.98
C LYS A 279 -0.84 40.05 -1.06
N ILE A 280 -1.46 40.42 -2.17
CA ILE A 280 -2.12 41.73 -2.31
C ILE A 280 -3.33 41.82 -1.37
N LYS A 281 -4.15 40.77 -1.29
CA LYS A 281 -5.29 40.71 -0.36
C LYS A 281 -4.88 40.84 1.11
N GLU A 282 -3.75 40.25 1.49
CA GLU A 282 -3.22 40.33 2.86
C GLU A 282 -2.73 41.73 3.23
N ASN A 283 -2.25 42.51 2.25
CA ASN A 283 -1.70 43.85 2.47
C ASN A 283 -2.67 44.99 2.10
N LEU A 284 -3.91 44.67 1.74
CA LEU A 284 -4.89 45.65 1.26
C LEU A 284 -5.38 46.54 2.41
N GLN A 285 -5.33 47.87 2.23
CA GLN A 285 -5.80 48.82 3.24
C GLN A 285 -7.32 49.02 3.17
N LYS A 286 -7.93 49.53 4.26
CA LYS A 286 -9.40 49.72 4.37
C LYS A 286 -10.04 50.64 3.30
N LYS A 287 -9.23 51.43 2.58
CA LYS A 287 -9.70 52.34 1.50
C LYS A 287 -9.36 51.84 0.10
N GLU A 288 -8.72 50.69 -0.01
CA GLU A 288 -8.28 50.12 -1.29
C GLU A 288 -9.19 48.94 -1.68
N ALA A 289 -9.37 48.75 -2.98
CA ALA A 289 -10.12 47.64 -3.54
C ALA A 289 -9.28 46.93 -4.59
N LEU A 290 -9.34 45.59 -4.60
CA LEU A 290 -8.66 44.76 -5.60
C LEU A 290 -9.65 44.35 -6.68
N LEU A 291 -9.40 44.79 -7.91
CA LEU A 291 -10.12 44.34 -9.10
C LEU A 291 -9.35 43.19 -9.76
N HIS A 292 -9.92 41.98 -9.71
CA HIS A 292 -9.37 40.81 -10.38
C HIS A 292 -10.28 40.44 -11.55
N ILE A 293 -9.77 40.53 -12.77
CA ILE A 293 -10.51 40.24 -14.01
C ILE A 293 -9.99 38.93 -14.58
N ASP A 294 -10.84 37.91 -14.61
CA ASP A 294 -10.54 36.62 -15.23
C ASP A 294 -11.11 36.58 -16.65
N PHE A 295 -10.21 36.46 -17.64
CA PHE A 295 -10.60 36.38 -19.05
C PHE A 295 -10.99 34.96 -19.50
N SER A 296 -10.75 33.93 -18.68
CA SER A 296 -11.07 32.55 -19.04
C SER A 296 -12.56 32.21 -18.90
N GLU A 297 -13.28 32.88 -17.99
CA GLU A 297 -14.75 32.75 -17.86
C GLU A 297 -15.51 33.60 -18.89
N ASN A 298 -14.91 34.68 -19.39
CA ASN A 298 -15.55 35.58 -20.34
C ASN A 298 -15.75 34.98 -21.74
N PHE A 299 -15.12 33.85 -22.06
CA PHE A 299 -15.33 33.14 -23.33
C PHE A 299 -16.73 32.50 -23.47
N ASN A 300 -17.42 32.22 -22.35
CA ASN A 300 -18.80 31.73 -22.38
C ASN A 300 -19.83 32.85 -22.48
N CYS A 301 -19.45 34.06 -22.07
CA CYS A 301 -20.28 35.23 -22.07
C CYS A 301 -20.10 35.96 -23.41
N LYS A 302 -20.89 35.59 -24.43
CA LYS A 302 -20.99 36.32 -25.71
C LYS A 302 -21.64 37.71 -25.54
N TYR A 303 -21.23 38.50 -24.55
CA TYR A 303 -21.67 39.89 -24.42
C TYR A 303 -20.63 40.77 -25.12
N ALA A 304 -20.72 40.78 -26.45
CA ALA A 304 -20.08 41.77 -27.30
C ALA A 304 -21.08 42.87 -27.67
N GLU A 305 -21.85 43.35 -26.69
CA GLU A 305 -22.56 44.61 -26.81
C GLU A 305 -21.88 45.60 -25.88
N GLU A 306 -21.29 46.64 -26.47
CA GLU A 306 -20.86 47.82 -25.74
C GLU A 306 -22.08 48.40 -25.03
N ILE A 307 -21.98 48.55 -23.71
CA ILE A 307 -22.94 49.34 -22.95
C ILE A 307 -22.61 50.80 -23.25
N HIS A 308 -23.37 51.41 -24.16
CA HIS A 308 -23.43 52.86 -24.35
C HIS A 308 -24.23 53.53 -23.23
#